data_AF-A0A7C3CUL6-F1
#
_entry.id   AF-A0A7C3CUL6-F1
#
_cell.length_a   1.000
_cell.length_b   1.000
_cell.length_c   1.000
_cell.angle_alpha   90.00
_cell.angle_beta   90.00
_cell.angle_gamma   90.00
#
_symmetry.space_group_name_H-M   'P 1'
#
loop_
_entity.id
_entity.type
_entity.pdbx_description
1 polymer ?
#
loop_
_entity_poly.entity_id
_entity_poly.type
_entity_poly.pdbx_seq_one_letter_code
_entity_poly.pdbx_strand_id
1 'polypeptide(L)' 'MASTQSEIQNPKSQIGGASFLVRIWWETREDPRDPPVWRGRIEHVPSGRVGYFDTISDWLAFVERWTGALVSDRAHLEKR' A
#
# COMPACT_ATOMS: atom_id res chain seq x y z
N MET A 1 -13.70 17.83 -38.16
CA MET A 1 -13.20 18.98 -37.37
C MET A 1 -13.68 18.81 -35.94
N ALA A 2 -12.71 18.80 -35.01
CA ALA A 2 -12.76 18.91 -33.55
C ALA A 2 -13.97 18.40 -32.74
N SER A 3 -13.70 17.44 -31.83
CA SER A 3 -14.06 17.58 -30.42
C SER A 3 -13.16 16.65 -29.59
N THR A 4 -12.01 17.19 -29.20
CA THR A 4 -11.17 16.69 -28.12
C THR A 4 -11.96 16.82 -26.82
N GLN A 5 -12.35 15.70 -26.21
CA GLN A 5 -12.77 15.72 -24.81
C GLN A 5 -11.52 15.84 -23.94
N SER A 6 -11.27 17.06 -23.51
CA SER A 6 -10.39 17.36 -22.38
C SER A 6 -11.07 16.94 -21.07
N GLU A 7 -10.20 16.50 -20.14
CA GLU A 7 -10.28 16.84 -18.71
C GLU A 7 -11.19 15.99 -17.81
N ILE A 8 -10.58 15.12 -17.00
CA ILE A 8 -10.51 15.32 -15.54
C ILE A 8 -9.11 14.85 -15.07
N GLN A 9 -8.16 15.78 -15.03
CA GLN A 9 -7.16 15.73 -13.96
C GLN A 9 -7.95 15.63 -12.65
N ASN A 10 -7.51 14.80 -11.70
CA ASN A 10 -8.11 14.78 -10.36
C ASN A 10 -7.27 15.65 -9.41
N PRO A 11 -7.35 17.00 -9.44
CA PRO A 11 -6.67 17.83 -8.47
C PRO A 11 -7.55 17.98 -7.23
N LYS A 12 -7.64 16.91 -6.45
CA LYS A 12 -8.01 16.99 -5.03
C LYS A 12 -7.23 15.90 -4.31
N SER A 13 -6.08 16.28 -3.75
CA SER A 13 -5.65 15.76 -2.47
C SER A 13 -6.75 16.07 -1.47
N GLN A 14 -7.82 15.28 -1.52
CA GLN A 14 -8.79 15.22 -0.46
C GLN A 14 -7.96 14.90 0.78
N ILE A 15 -7.98 15.78 1.78
CA ILE A 15 -7.53 15.46 3.14
C ILE A 15 -8.55 14.44 3.65
N GLY A 16 -8.47 13.23 3.11
CA GLY A 16 -9.39 12.13 3.26
C GLY A 16 -8.57 10.94 3.70
N GLY A 17 -9.10 10.18 4.66
CA GLY A 17 -8.42 8.97 5.12
C GLY A 17 -8.17 8.00 3.97
N ALA A 18 -7.07 7.25 4.05
CA ALA A 18 -6.79 6.14 3.16
C ALA A 18 -7.18 4.82 3.87
N SER A 19 -7.93 3.98 3.18
CA SER A 19 -8.32 2.65 3.68
C SER A 19 -7.70 1.56 2.82
N PHE A 20 -7.22 0.50 3.47
CA PHE A 20 -6.55 -0.61 2.81
C PHE A 20 -7.13 -1.95 3.26
N LEU A 21 -7.28 -2.88 2.31
CA LEU A 21 -7.52 -4.29 2.61
C LEU A 21 -6.20 -5.04 2.45
N VAL A 22 -5.76 -5.72 3.51
CA VAL A 22 -4.51 -6.48 3.52
C VAL A 22 -4.81 -7.95 3.76
N ARG A 23 -4.28 -8.82 2.90
CA ARG A 23 -4.30 -10.28 3.04
C ARG A 23 -2.88 -10.76 3.21
N ILE A 24 -2.62 -11.61 4.19
CA ILE A 24 -1.34 -12.24 4.46
C ILE A 24 -1.55 -13.74 4.50
N TRP A 25 -0.68 -14.50 3.84
CA TRP A 25 -0.75 -15.96 3.83
C TRP A 25 0.65 -16.57 3.75
N TRP A 26 0.76 -17.84 4.16
CA TRP A 26 1.93 -18.66 3.90
C TRP A 26 1.77 -19.37 2.56
N GLU A 27 2.77 -19.24 1.70
CA GLU A 27 2.87 -19.94 0.42
C GLU A 27 3.83 -21.12 0.60
N THR A 28 3.31 -22.33 0.39
CA THR A 28 4.12 -23.55 0.37
C THR A 28 4.98 -23.57 -0.88
N ARG A 29 6.25 -23.96 -0.74
CA ARG A 29 7.19 -24.10 -1.85
C ARG A 29 7.01 -25.44 -2.56
N GLU A 30 7.49 -25.50 -3.79
CA GLU A 30 7.47 -26.74 -4.59
C GLU A 30 8.37 -27.81 -3.99
N ASP A 31 9.53 -27.43 -3.42
CA ASP A 31 10.38 -28.33 -2.66
C ASP A 31 9.88 -28.40 -1.19
N PRO A 32 9.51 -29.58 -0.68
CA PRO A 32 9.09 -29.76 0.72
C PRO A 32 10.17 -29.42 1.75
N ARG A 33 11.44 -29.31 1.33
CA ARG A 33 12.57 -28.94 2.19
C ARG A 33 12.73 -27.44 2.34
N ASP A 34 12.13 -26.65 1.45
CA ASP A 34 12.20 -25.21 1.53
C ASP A 34 11.20 -24.69 2.58
N PRO A 35 11.60 -23.71 3.41
CA PRO A 35 10.67 -23.12 4.36
C PRO A 35 9.53 -22.39 3.62
N PRO A 36 8.30 -22.42 4.16
CA PRO A 36 7.20 -21.64 3.61
C PRO A 36 7.56 -20.15 3.65
N VAL A 37 7.20 -19.43 2.60
CA VAL A 37 7.39 -17.98 2.54
C VAL A 37 6.07 -17.29 2.74
N TRP A 38 6.09 -16.17 3.46
CA TRP A 38 4.89 -15.36 3.59
C TRP A 38 4.73 -14.48 2.36
N ARG A 39 3.48 -14.20 2.03
CA ARG A 39 3.07 -13.33 0.94
C ARG A 39 1.97 -12.43 1.42
N GLY A 40 1.89 -11.27 0.79
CA GLY A 40 0.93 -10.24 1.07
C GLY A 40 0.27 -9.73 -0.21
N ARG A 41 -1.02 -9.39 -0.11
CA ARG A 41 -1.74 -8.61 -1.11
C ARG A 41 -2.35 -7.42 -0.38
N ILE A 42 -2.15 -6.23 -0.92
CA ILE A 42 -2.74 -4.99 -0.44
C ILE A 42 -3.60 -4.39 -1.53
N GLU A 43 -4.73 -3.82 -1.14
CA GLU A 43 -5.63 -3.07 -2.01
C GLU A 43 -5.97 -1.73 -1.37
N HIS A 44 -5.78 -0.64 -2.10
CA HIS A 44 -6.28 0.68 -1.69
C HIS A 44 -7.77 0.76 -2.04
N VAL A 45 -8.62 0.68 -1.02
CA VAL A 45 -10.08 0.52 -1.17
C VAL A 45 -10.71 1.63 -2.04
N PRO A 46 -10.36 2.92 -1.88
CA PRO A 46 -10.95 3.96 -2.71
C PRO A 46 -10.58 3.90 -4.19
N SER A 47 -9.38 3.41 -4.55
CA SER A 47 -8.93 3.38 -5.96
C SER A 47 -8.99 2.01 -6.60
N GLY A 48 -9.21 0.95 -5.82
CA GLY A 48 -9.12 -0.45 -6.28
C GLY A 48 -7.71 -0.88 -6.70
N ARG A 49 -6.68 -0.04 -6.50
CA ARG A 49 -5.30 -0.40 -6.91
C ARG A 49 -4.75 -1.48 -6.00
N VAL A 50 -4.17 -2.51 -6.60
CA VAL A 50 -3.65 -3.69 -5.92
C VAL A 50 -2.13 -3.70 -5.96
N GLY A 51 -1.51 -4.23 -4.91
CA GLY A 51 -0.09 -4.58 -4.86
C GLY A 51 0.12 -5.93 -4.19
N TYR A 52 1.23 -6.57 -4.53
CA TYR A 52 1.74 -7.75 -3.83
C TYR A 52 3.02 -7.36 -3.12
N PHE A 53 3.28 -7.98 -1.97
CA PHE A 53 4.46 -7.74 -1.17
C PHE A 53 4.87 -9.00 -0.43
N ASP A 54 6.17 -9.15 -0.18
CA ASP A 54 6.72 -10.17 0.72
C ASP A 54 7.75 -9.58 1.72
N THR A 55 7.81 -8.25 1.76
CA THR A 55 8.53 -7.48 2.79
C THR A 55 7.63 -6.40 3.37
N ILE A 56 7.91 -6.00 4.62
CA ILE A 56 7.23 -4.87 5.26
C ILE A 56 7.57 -3.56 4.54
N SER A 57 8.79 -3.44 4.01
CA SER A 57 9.23 -2.26 3.25
C SER A 57 8.38 -2.04 2.00
N ASP A 58 8.06 -3.10 1.25
CA ASP A 58 7.21 -3.01 0.05
C ASP A 58 5.77 -2.64 0.42
N TRP A 59 5.26 -3.14 1.55
CA TRP A 59 3.97 -2.74 2.08
C TRP A 59 3.95 -1.24 2.43
N LEU A 60 4.96 -0.74 3.16
CA LEU A 60 5.07 0.67 3.51
C LEU A 60 5.14 1.55 2.25
N ALA A 61 6.00 1.20 1.30
CA ALA A 61 6.12 1.90 0.03
C ALA A 61 4.79 1.92 -0.76
N PHE A 62 3.92 0.90 -0.61
CA PHE A 62 2.58 0.94 -1.16
C PHE A 62 1.69 1.98 -0.48
N VAL A 63 1.68 1.99 0.85
CA VAL A 63 0.83 2.88 1.66
C VAL A 63 1.23 4.35 1.50
N GLU A 64 2.53 4.63 1.42
CA GLU A 64 3.07 5.99 1.31
C GLU A 64 2.69 6.68 -0.01
N ARG A 65 2.40 5.92 -1.07
CA ARG A 65 1.86 6.48 -2.33
C ARG A 65 0.52 7.18 -2.17
N TRP A 66 -0.20 6.90 -1.08
CA TRP A 66 -1.53 7.45 -0.80
C TRP A 66 -1.54 8.37 0.42
N THR A 67 -0.64 8.13 1.37
CA THR A 67 -0.61 8.84 2.67
C THR A 67 0.50 9.88 2.76
N GLY A 68 1.42 9.92 1.80
CA GLY A 68 2.69 10.62 1.96
C GLY A 68 3.66 9.82 2.86
N ALA A 69 4.77 10.42 3.24
CA ALA A 69 5.73 9.76 4.13
C ALA A 69 5.10 9.50 5.50
N LEU A 70 5.05 8.23 5.91
CA LEU A 70 4.62 7.85 7.25
C LEU A 70 5.80 7.98 8.20
N VAL A 71 6.05 9.19 8.71
CA VAL A 71 7.09 9.40 9.71
C VAL A 71 6.67 8.68 11.00
N SER A 72 7.44 7.67 11.41
CA SER A 72 7.24 7.06 12.71
C SER A 72 7.64 8.07 13.78
N ASP A 73 6.66 8.64 14.50
CA ASP A 73 6.90 9.52 15.65
C ASP A 73 7.37 8.69 16.85
N ARG A 74 8.57 8.12 16.74
CA ARG A 74 9.23 7.40 17.84
C ARG A 74 9.98 8.37 18.78
N ALA A 75 9.86 9.68 18.58
CA ALA A 75 10.54 10.70 19.37
C ALA A 75 9.77 11.13 20.63
N HIS A 76 8.50 10.72 20.80
CA HIS A 76 7.65 11.21 21.91
C HIS A 76 7.72 10.40 23.22
N LEU A 77 8.55 9.35 23.33
CA LEU A 77 8.55 8.43 24.49
C LEU A 77 9.68 8.60 25.51
N GLU A 78 10.56 9.61 25.41
CA GLU A 78 11.71 9.76 26.32
C GLU A 78 11.69 11.01 27.23
N LYS A 79 10.52 11.52 27.61
CA LYS A 79 10.44 12.53 28.68
C LYS A 79 9.23 12.33 29.59
N ARG A 80 9.34 11.45 30.59
CA ARG A 80 8.62 11.55 31.87
C ARG A 80 9.48 11.02 33.01
#